data_AF-A0AAU3GJ45-F1
#
_entry.id   AF-A0AAU3GJ45-F1
#
_cell.length_a   1.000
_cell.length_b   1.000
_cell.length_c   1.000
_cell.angle_alpha   90.00
_cell.angle_beta   90.00
_cell.angle_gamma   90.00
#
_symmetry.space_group_name_H-M   'P 1'
#
loop_
_entity.id
_entity.type
_entity.pdbx_description
1 polymer ?
#
loop_
_entity_poly.entity_id
_entity_poly.type
_entity_poly.pdbx_seq_one_letter_code
_entity_poly.pdbx_strand_id
1 'polypeptide(L)'
;MVSAAERGDLLAYVNADLRFHVELLGLAGNAHLVEIARDLRYRARLYGLKTMSERGTLADSAREHVAILRRPEVRGESDAARTIMEHHIQHIRGIWADDRPE
;
A
#
# COMPACT_ATOMS: atom_id res chain seq x y z
N MET A 1 -5.79 5.96 -6.13
CA MET A 1 -4.48 5.28 -6.15
C MET A 1 -4.15 4.74 -7.53
N VAL A 2 -4.90 3.77 -8.09
CA VAL A 2 -4.62 3.18 -9.42
C VAL A 2 -4.46 4.22 -10.53
N SER A 3 -5.41 5.14 -10.68
CA SER A 3 -5.30 6.18 -11.71
C SER A 3 -4.14 7.15 -11.49
N ALA A 4 -3.66 7.34 -10.25
CA ALA A 4 -2.46 8.13 -9.98
C ALA A 4 -1.20 7.36 -10.39
N ALA A 5 -1.14 6.06 -10.09
CA ALA A 5 -0.08 5.17 -10.53
C ALA A 5 0.02 5.10 -12.06
N GLU A 6 -1.10 4.96 -12.76
CA GLU A 6 -1.15 4.89 -14.23
C GLU A 6 -0.67 6.19 -14.91
N ARG A 7 -0.82 7.34 -14.23
CA ARG A 7 -0.32 8.63 -14.71
C ARG A 7 1.10 8.95 -14.24
N GLY A 8 1.74 8.08 -13.44
CA GLY A 8 3.03 8.35 -12.81
C GLY A 8 3.01 9.50 -11.81
N ASP A 9 1.84 9.87 -11.28
CA ASP A 9 1.68 10.92 -10.29
C ASP A 9 2.01 10.37 -8.90
N LEU A 10 3.31 10.41 -8.56
CA LEU A 10 3.83 9.85 -7.31
C LEU A 10 3.24 10.52 -6.07
N LEU A 11 3.01 11.83 -6.11
CA LEU A 11 2.47 12.56 -4.97
C LEU A 11 1.01 12.14 -4.72
N ALA A 12 0.19 12.11 -5.77
CA ALA A 12 -1.19 11.66 -5.63
C ALA A 12 -1.28 10.17 -5.27
N TYR A 13 -0.32 9.35 -5.72
CA TYR A 13 -0.22 7.95 -5.33
C TYR A 13 0.05 7.80 -3.83
N VAL A 14 1.09 8.45 -3.30
CA VAL A 14 1.47 8.37 -1.88
C VAL A 14 0.36 8.89 -0.97
N ASN A 15 -0.29 9.99 -1.34
CA ASN A 15 -1.41 10.52 -0.57
C ASN A 15 -2.62 9.57 -0.57
N ALA A 16 -2.93 8.95 -1.70
CA ALA A 16 -4.01 7.98 -1.80
C ALA A 16 -3.71 6.68 -1.04
N ASP A 17 -2.44 6.26 -1.04
CA ASP A 17 -1.93 5.13 -0.26
C ASP A 17 -2.08 5.37 1.24
N LEU A 18 -1.55 6.49 1.76
CA LEU A 18 -1.69 6.83 3.17
C LEU A 18 -3.17 6.88 3.61
N ARG A 19 -4.03 7.52 2.81
CA ARG A 19 -5.46 7.62 3.11
C ARG A 19 -6.10 6.23 3.19
N PHE A 20 -5.78 5.35 2.24
CA PHE A 20 -6.29 3.98 2.25
C PHE A 20 -5.95 3.25 3.55
N HIS A 21 -4.69 3.27 3.98
CA HIS A 21 -4.27 2.56 5.20
C HIS A 21 -4.98 3.09 6.45
N VAL A 22 -5.10 4.43 6.56
CA VAL A 22 -5.79 5.06 7.69
C VAL A 22 -7.28 4.71 7.72
N GLU A 23 -7.97 4.80 6.59
CA GLU A 23 -9.40 4.47 6.50
C GLU A 23 -9.65 2.98 6.78
N LEU A 24 -8.82 2.09 6.23
CA LEU A 24 -8.94 0.64 6.45
C LEU A 24 -8.73 0.27 7.93
N LEU A 25 -7.68 0.81 8.56
CA LEU A 25 -7.42 0.57 9.98
C LEU A 25 -8.49 1.20 10.89
N GLY A 26 -9.08 2.32 10.45
CA GLY A 26 -10.18 2.97 11.16
C GLY A 26 -11.40 2.07 11.36
N LEU A 27 -11.64 1.11 10.47
CA LEU A 27 -12.72 0.13 10.59
C LEU A 27 -12.56 -0.78 11.82
N ALA A 28 -11.34 -0.97 12.32
CA ALA A 28 -11.09 -1.76 13.53
C ALA A 28 -11.45 -1.03 14.84
N GLY A 29 -11.78 0.27 14.78
CA GLY A 29 -12.25 1.04 15.93
C GLY A 29 -11.16 1.45 16.95
N ASN A 30 -9.89 1.15 16.70
CA ASN A 30 -8.78 1.51 17.58
C ASN A 30 -8.05 2.77 17.09
N ALA A 31 -8.53 3.93 17.52
CA ALA A 31 -7.97 5.22 17.10
C ALA A 31 -6.47 5.38 17.44
N HIS A 32 -6.02 4.82 18.58
CA HIS A 32 -4.61 4.93 18.97
C HIS A 32 -3.68 4.16 18.02
N LEU A 33 -4.06 2.94 17.61
CA LEU A 33 -3.30 2.17 16.64
C LEU A 33 -3.29 2.80 15.25
N VAL A 34 -4.40 3.40 14.82
CA VAL A 34 -4.49 4.14 13.55
C VAL A 34 -3.48 5.29 13.53
N GLU A 35 -3.40 6.05 14.61
CA GLU A 35 -2.47 7.18 14.73
C GLU A 35 -0.99 6.74 14.69
N ILE A 36 -0.66 5.67 15.41
CA ILE A 36 0.69 5.08 15.37
C ILE A 36 1.03 4.61 13.94
N ALA A 37 0.13 3.88 13.30
CA ALA A 37 0.35 3.37 11.94
C ALA A 37 0.51 4.51 10.92
N ARG A 38 -0.27 5.59 11.06
CA ARG A 38 -0.17 6.80 10.23
C ARG A 38 1.20 7.46 10.35
N ASP A 39 1.69 7.68 11.57
CA ASP A 39 3.01 8.29 11.81
C ASP A 39 4.14 7.42 11.25
N LEU A 40 4.08 6.10 11.48
CA LEU A 40 5.06 5.16 10.92
C LEU A 40 5.05 5.16 9.39
N ARG A 41 3.87 5.18 8.77
CA ARG A 41 3.73 5.22 7.30
C ARG A 41 4.26 6.53 6.71
N TYR A 42 4.00 7.65 7.37
CA TYR A 42 4.51 8.96 6.93
C TYR A 42 6.04 9.04 6.96
N ARG A 43 6.66 8.38 7.95
CA ARG A 43 8.13 8.33 8.09
C ARG A 43 8.79 7.25 7.22
N ALA A 44 8.03 6.24 6.80
CA ALA A 44 8.52 5.20 5.92
C ALA A 44 8.90 5.83 4.57
N ARG A 45 10.21 5.89 4.29
CA ARG A 45 10.68 6.26 2.95
C ARG A 45 10.33 5.14 1.99
N LEU A 46 9.48 5.45 1.02
CA LEU A 46 9.10 4.56 -0.06
C LEU A 46 10.16 4.62 -1.19
N TYR A 47 11.30 3.97 -0.94
CA TYR A 47 12.34 3.78 -1.97
C TYR A 47 11.77 2.99 -3.15
N GLY A 48 12.30 3.19 -4.36
CA GLY A 48 11.88 2.47 -5.56
C GLY A 48 10.59 2.96 -6.24
N LEU A 49 9.81 3.88 -5.64
CA LEU A 49 8.55 4.35 -6.27
C LEU A 49 8.76 4.98 -7.65
N LYS A 50 9.82 5.78 -7.80
CA LYS A 50 10.15 6.40 -9.09
C LYS A 50 10.50 5.32 -10.12
N THR A 51 11.37 4.39 -9.75
CA THR A 51 11.76 3.25 -10.58
C THR A 51 10.56 2.39 -10.99
N MET A 52 9.62 2.13 -10.07
CA MET A 52 8.38 1.40 -10.37
C MET A 52 7.46 2.16 -11.32
N SER A 53 7.36 3.48 -11.16
CA SER A 53 6.59 4.33 -12.08
C SER A 53 7.19 4.28 -13.49
N GLU A 54 8.51 4.39 -13.60
CA GLU A 54 9.24 4.32 -14.88
C GLU A 54 9.12 2.93 -15.54
N ARG A 55 9.08 1.86 -14.73
CA ARG A 55 8.89 0.48 -15.20
C ARG A 55 7.42 0.09 -15.43
N GLY A 56 6.48 0.97 -15.11
CA GLY A 56 5.03 0.71 -15.22
C GLY A 56 4.46 -0.26 -14.17
N THR A 57 5.25 -0.73 -13.21
CA THR A 57 4.84 -1.70 -12.19
C THR A 57 4.15 -1.05 -10.97
N LEU A 58 4.14 0.28 -10.89
CA LEU A 58 3.44 1.02 -9.83
C LEU A 58 1.93 0.75 -9.83
N ALA A 59 1.34 0.53 -11.01
CA ALA A 59 -0.08 0.21 -11.15
C ALA A 59 -0.43 -1.16 -10.55
N ASP A 60 0.47 -2.14 -10.61
CA ASP A 60 0.26 -3.46 -10.04
C ASP A 60 0.20 -3.39 -8.51
N SER A 61 1.13 -2.64 -7.89
CA SER A 61 1.08 -2.37 -6.45
C SER A 61 -0.19 -1.61 -6.05
N ALA A 62 -0.67 -0.68 -6.87
CA ALA A 62 -1.94 0.01 -6.64
C ALA A 62 -3.15 -0.96 -6.68
N ARG A 63 -3.09 -2.01 -7.50
CA ARG A 63 -4.17 -3.01 -7.64
C ARG A 63 -4.22 -3.98 -6.47
N GLU A 64 -3.10 -4.27 -5.80
CA GLU A 64 -3.08 -5.05 -4.55
C GLU A 64 -4.01 -4.45 -3.50
N HIS A 65 -4.01 -3.11 -3.36
CA HIS A 65 -4.89 -2.39 -2.43
C HIS A 65 -6.38 -2.61 -2.73
N VAL A 66 -6.75 -2.69 -4.01
CA VAL A 66 -8.12 -3.01 -4.41
C VAL A 66 -8.48 -4.46 -4.05
N ALA A 67 -7.53 -5.38 -4.17
CA ALA A 67 -7.73 -6.79 -3.82
C ALA A 67 -7.93 -6.99 -2.31
N ILE A 68 -7.26 -6.19 -1.47
CA ILE A 68 -7.42 -6.20 -0.01
C ILE A 68 -8.87 -5.90 0.40
N LEU A 69 -9.55 -4.96 -0.26
CA LEU A 69 -10.95 -4.64 0.03
C LEU A 69 -11.93 -5.68 -0.55
N ARG A 70 -11.71 -6.10 -1.80
CA ARG A 70 -12.69 -6.93 -2.51
C ARG A 70 -12.75 -8.38 -2.04
N ARG A 71 -11.65 -8.97 -1.60
CA ARG A 71 -11.66 -10.40 -1.23
C ARG A 71 -12.45 -10.69 0.06
N PRO A 72 -12.30 -9.91 1.14
CA PRO A 72 -13.13 -10.07 2.33
C PRO A 72 -14.61 -9.83 2.06
N GLU A 73 -14.95 -8.80 1.26
CA GLU A 73 -16.34 -8.46 0.94
C GLU A 73 -17.09 -9.58 0.21
N VAL A 74 -16.40 -10.30 -0.68
CA VAL A 74 -17.03 -11.34 -1.52
C VAL A 74 -17.16 -12.69 -0.82
N ARG A 75 -16.32 -12.98 0.19
CA ARG A 75 -16.26 -14.31 0.83
C ARG A 75 -16.46 -14.33 2.34
N GLY A 76 -16.49 -13.19 3.03
CA GLY A 76 -16.48 -13.14 4.50
C GLY A 76 -15.19 -13.68 5.12
N GLU A 77 -14.13 -13.81 4.31
CA GLU A 77 -12.85 -14.41 4.70
C GLU A 77 -11.87 -13.32 5.15
N SER A 78 -11.92 -12.92 6.42
CA SER A 78 -10.97 -11.97 7.01
C SER A 78 -9.51 -12.42 6.85
N ASP A 79 -9.27 -13.73 6.80
CA ASP A 79 -7.95 -14.33 6.54
C ASP A 79 -7.40 -14.04 5.13
N ALA A 80 -8.29 -13.77 4.15
CA ALA A 80 -7.88 -13.40 2.81
C ALA A 80 -7.25 -12.00 2.78
N ALA A 81 -7.82 -11.04 3.51
CA ALA A 81 -7.21 -9.70 3.65
C ALA A 81 -5.84 -9.78 4.32
N ARG A 82 -5.71 -10.60 5.37
CA ARG A 82 -4.44 -10.82 6.06
C ARG A 82 -3.37 -11.34 5.11
N THR A 83 -3.67 -12.42 4.38
CA THR A 83 -2.75 -13.02 3.41
C THR A 83 -2.31 -12.01 2.35
N ILE A 84 -3.24 -11.22 1.79
CA ILE A 84 -2.89 -10.21 0.78
C ILE A 84 -2.04 -9.09 1.40
N MET A 85 -2.32 -8.66 2.63
CA MET A 85 -1.52 -7.64 3.31
C MET A 85 -0.11 -8.14 3.61
N GLU A 86 0.06 -9.41 4.01
CA GLU A 86 1.37 -10.03 4.21
C GLU A 86 2.19 -10.00 2.90
N HIS A 87 1.57 -10.38 1.77
CA HIS A 87 2.22 -10.29 0.45
C HIS A 87 2.54 -8.85 0.04
N HIS A 88 1.62 -7.90 0.27
CA HIS A 88 1.82 -6.49 -0.03
C HIS A 88 3.05 -5.92 0.71
N ILE A 89 3.18 -6.21 2.00
CA ILE A 89 4.33 -5.78 2.81
C ILE A 89 5.63 -6.42 2.30
N GLN A 90 5.60 -7.72 1.97
CA GLN A 90 6.77 -8.41 1.41
C GLN A 90 7.20 -7.83 0.06
N HIS A 91 6.25 -7.51 -0.81
CA HIS A 91 6.53 -6.94 -2.13
C HIS A 91 7.23 -5.59 -2.01
N ILE A 92 6.69 -4.68 -1.18
CA ILE A 92 7.31 -3.37 -0.93
C ILE A 92 8.70 -3.52 -0.29
N ARG A 93 8.90 -4.48 0.63
CA ARG A 93 10.23 -4.77 1.19
C ARG A 93 11.21 -5.33 0.16
N GLY A 94 10.75 -6.16 -0.77
CA GLY A 94 11.56 -6.68 -1.87
C GLY A 94 12.05 -5.56 -2.80
N ILE A 95 11.16 -4.60 -3.10
CA ILE A 95 11.51 -3.39 -3.85
C ILE A 95 12.58 -2.57 -3.13
N TRP A 96 12.51 -2.44 -1.79
CA TRP A 96 13.54 -1.74 -1.02
C TRP A 96 14.89 -2.47 -0.98
N ALA A 97 14.89 -3.80 -1.13
CA ALA A 97 16.11 -4.60 -1.16
C ALA A 97 16.86 -4.47 -2.50
N ASP A 98 16.11 -4.28 -3.61
CA ASP A 98 16.63 -4.07 -4.96
C ASP A 98 17.20 -2.65 -5.18
N ASP A 99 16.70 -1.65 -4.45
CA ASP A 99 17.06 -0.23 -4.62
C ASP A 99 18.15 0.24 -3.64
N ARG A 100 18.89 -0.69 -3.00
CA ARG A 100 20.02 -0.32 -2.13
C ARG A 100 21.18 0.20 -2.98
N PRO A 101 21.67 1.44 -2.78
CA PRO A 101 22.93 1.85 -3.37
C PRO A 101 24.07 1.01 -2.76
N GLU A 102 24.97 0.55 -3.61
CA GLU A 102 26.28 0.03 -3.20
C GLU A 102 27.12 1.11 -2.50
#